data_AF-A0AAW2BG09-F1
#
_entry.id   AF-A0AAW2BG09-F1
#
_cell.length_a   1.000
_cell.length_b   1.000
_cell.length_c   1.000
_cell.angle_alpha   90.00
_cell.angle_beta   90.00
_cell.angle_gamma   90.00
#
_symmetry.space_group_name_H-M   'P 1'
#
loop_
_entity.id
_entity.type
_entity.pdbx_description
1 polymer ?
#
loop_
_entity_poly.entity_id
_entity_poly.type
_entity_poly.pdbx_seq_one_letter_code
_entity_poly.pdbx_strand_id
1 'polypeptide(L)'
;MDAIYCLPCYLFSKKPIGRPGSDAFISTSFNNWKNVKDGMNCPLIRRVGKDPNSPHKIVLKCYEDLKNYSRHIGKLIEKQTSKELENNRLWLKTSIECARWLAIQACVFRGHDESLDSKNRGNFIELIKFISTFNDKVVSVVLENAPRNAKYTSPTIQKEILHILANNVRNVIHEEIGDAKFCIVVDEARDESKREQMAIILRFVNKNSFIKEHFFHVVHVRDTITLTLKKEICAILSRYNLHIENIRDQGYDGASNMHDFTEQEICLLKHQLQHYELNVTKHPDFQNMGTISELCRGLEISGKTKFYHLIGRLIRLVLTLPVSTATSKRAFSAMKLLKTRFRNRMEDELLANNMIVYIEKEIAGNITMEMIMDEFYSMKNRRQT
;
A
#
# COMPACT_ATOMS: atom_id res chain seq x y z
N MET A 1 -4.15 6.72 71.09
CA MET A 1 -4.50 6.17 69.76
C MET A 1 -4.47 4.67 69.90
N ASP A 2 -5.59 4.03 70.24
CA ASP A 2 -5.47 2.73 70.95
C ASP A 2 -6.06 1.56 70.16
N ALA A 3 -6.01 1.59 68.82
CA ALA A 3 -6.40 0.42 68.03
C ALA A 3 -5.52 0.19 66.79
N ILE A 4 -5.18 -1.08 66.52
CA ILE A 4 -4.44 -1.52 65.33
C ILE A 4 -5.37 -2.22 64.36
N TYR A 5 -5.19 -1.91 63.07
CA TYR A 5 -5.71 -2.68 61.95
C TYR A 5 -4.55 -3.28 61.15
N CYS A 6 -4.82 -4.35 60.39
CA CYS A 6 -3.86 -4.87 59.41
C CYS A 6 -4.36 -4.53 58.02
N LEU A 7 -3.66 -3.64 57.33
CA LEU A 7 -4.03 -3.15 56.01
C LEU A 7 -4.24 -4.27 54.97
N PRO A 8 -3.33 -5.27 54.82
CA PRO A 8 -3.59 -6.42 53.94
C PRO A 8 -4.93 -7.11 54.24
N CYS A 9 -5.18 -7.44 55.51
CA CYS A 9 -6.41 -8.12 55.92
C CYS A 9 -7.65 -7.26 55.77
N TYR A 10 -7.53 -5.96 56.02
CA TYR A 10 -8.62 -5.02 55.78
C TYR A 10 -9.06 -5.02 54.31
N LEU A 11 -8.09 -5.05 53.38
CA LEU A 11 -8.36 -4.99 51.94
C LEU A 11 -8.81 -6.31 51.32
N PHE A 12 -8.31 -7.46 51.81
CA PHE A 12 -8.43 -8.74 51.10
C PHE A 12 -9.08 -9.88 51.89
N SER A 13 -9.40 -9.71 53.18
CA SER A 13 -10.09 -10.77 53.93
C SER A 13 -11.54 -10.91 53.47
N LYS A 14 -11.93 -12.12 53.04
CA LYS A 14 -13.35 -12.48 52.92
C LYS A 14 -13.98 -12.53 54.32
N LYS A 15 -15.26 -12.14 54.42
CA LYS A 15 -16.04 -11.97 55.68
C LYS A 15 -15.65 -12.92 56.81
N PRO A 16 -15.70 -12.48 58.08
CA PRO A 16 -15.33 -13.28 59.25
C PRO A 16 -15.91 -14.69 59.19
N ILE A 17 -15.01 -15.67 59.23
CA ILE A 17 -15.37 -17.07 59.37
C ILE A 17 -15.71 -17.29 60.86
N GLY A 18 -16.84 -16.76 61.33
CA GLY A 18 -17.56 -17.09 62.58
C GLY A 18 -16.79 -17.32 63.89
N ARG A 19 -15.47 -17.10 63.94
CA ARG A 19 -14.59 -17.40 65.06
C ARG A 19 -14.40 -16.13 65.88
N PRO A 20 -14.63 -16.16 67.19
CA PRO A 20 -14.45 -15.00 68.05
C PRO A 20 -13.05 -14.37 67.85
N GLY A 21 -13.00 -13.11 67.43
CA GLY A 21 -11.77 -12.35 67.20
C GLY A 21 -11.20 -12.36 65.78
N SER A 22 -11.85 -12.98 64.79
CA SER A 22 -11.42 -12.90 63.38
C SER A 22 -11.53 -11.49 62.78
N ASP A 23 -12.45 -10.69 63.30
CA ASP A 23 -12.74 -9.31 62.85
C ASP A 23 -11.92 -8.23 63.54
N ALA A 24 -11.24 -8.59 64.63
CA ALA A 24 -10.58 -7.64 65.54
C ALA A 24 -9.57 -6.74 64.82
N PHE A 25 -9.07 -7.14 63.67
CA PHE A 25 -8.08 -6.36 62.93
C PHE A 25 -8.52 -6.06 61.48
N ILE A 26 -9.82 -6.15 61.23
CA ILE A 26 -10.50 -5.85 59.97
C ILE A 26 -11.55 -4.78 60.25
N SER A 27 -12.60 -5.09 61.02
CA SER A 27 -13.72 -4.16 61.24
C SER A 27 -13.81 -3.62 62.67
N THR A 28 -13.55 -4.45 63.69
CA THR A 28 -13.80 -4.08 65.11
C THR A 28 -12.61 -3.45 65.84
N SER A 29 -11.44 -3.37 65.17
CA SER A 29 -10.19 -2.76 65.67
C SER A 29 -9.59 -3.44 66.91
N PHE A 30 -8.26 -3.65 66.92
CA PHE A 30 -7.61 -4.41 68.00
C PHE A 30 -7.01 -3.45 69.01
N ASN A 31 -7.54 -3.45 70.24
CA ASN A 31 -7.15 -2.53 71.31
C ASN A 31 -6.67 -3.24 72.60
N ASN A 32 -6.55 -4.58 72.59
CA ASN A 32 -6.14 -5.34 73.78
C ASN A 32 -4.62 -5.44 73.92
N TRP A 33 -4.01 -4.33 74.33
CA TRP A 33 -2.55 -4.19 74.47
C TRP A 33 -1.94 -4.98 75.63
N LYS A 34 -2.74 -5.30 76.66
CA LYS A 34 -2.28 -6.01 77.86
C LYS A 34 -1.73 -7.39 77.54
N ASN A 35 -2.27 -8.04 76.51
CA ASN A 35 -1.93 -9.42 76.13
C ASN A 35 -0.88 -9.51 75.01
N VAL A 36 -0.29 -8.37 74.59
CA VAL A 36 0.69 -8.35 73.49
C VAL A 36 2.05 -8.92 73.94
N LYS A 37 2.37 -8.87 75.24
CA LYS A 37 3.61 -9.41 75.81
C LYS A 37 3.52 -10.90 76.19
N ASP A 38 2.41 -11.58 75.89
CA ASP A 38 2.15 -12.98 76.26
C ASP A 38 2.84 -14.01 75.32
N GLY A 39 4.09 -13.75 74.95
CA GLY A 39 4.92 -14.65 74.14
C GLY A 39 4.21 -15.25 72.91
N MET A 40 4.20 -16.58 72.81
CA MET A 40 3.57 -17.33 71.71
C MET A 40 2.03 -17.24 71.68
N ASN A 41 1.40 -16.83 72.79
CA ASN A 41 -0.04 -16.60 72.89
C ASN A 41 -0.43 -15.17 72.50
N CYS A 42 0.54 -14.32 72.17
CA CYS A 42 0.32 -12.98 71.68
C CYS A 42 -0.69 -12.99 70.51
N PRO A 43 -1.79 -12.22 70.59
CA PRO A 43 -2.80 -12.17 69.52
C PRO A 43 -2.26 -11.80 68.14
N LEU A 44 -1.16 -11.04 68.07
CA LEU A 44 -0.48 -10.67 66.83
C LEU A 44 0.21 -11.87 66.19
N ILE A 45 0.95 -12.66 66.98
CA ILE A 45 1.66 -13.86 66.50
C ILE A 45 0.67 -14.96 66.12
N ARG A 46 -0.36 -15.16 66.94
CA ARG A 46 -1.43 -16.12 66.65
C ARG A 46 -2.14 -15.82 65.33
N ARG A 47 -2.27 -14.54 64.98
CA ARG A 47 -2.91 -14.10 63.74
C ARG A 47 -2.08 -14.37 62.49
N VAL A 48 -0.76 -14.17 62.55
CA VAL A 48 0.13 -14.51 61.43
C VAL A 48 -0.04 -15.99 61.07
N GLY A 49 -0.27 -16.83 62.08
CA GLY A 49 -0.49 -18.26 61.92
C GLY A 49 0.81 -18.99 61.53
N LYS A 50 0.94 -20.22 62.00
CA LYS A 50 2.15 -21.03 61.73
C LYS A 50 2.13 -21.61 60.31
N ASP A 51 0.95 -22.02 59.84
CA ASP A 51 0.73 -22.63 58.53
C ASP A 51 0.99 -21.65 57.36
N PRO A 52 1.61 -22.08 56.24
CA PRO A 52 1.76 -21.27 55.03
C PRO A 52 0.43 -20.77 54.42
N ASN A 53 -0.65 -21.53 54.60
CA ASN A 53 -2.01 -21.22 54.16
C ASN A 53 -2.85 -20.58 55.27
N SER A 54 -2.21 -19.97 56.28
CA SER A 54 -2.97 -19.18 57.25
C SER A 54 -3.75 -18.07 56.54
N PRO A 55 -4.94 -17.70 57.02
CA PRO A 55 -5.73 -16.63 56.40
C PRO A 55 -4.97 -15.32 56.24
N HIS A 56 -4.08 -14.99 57.20
CA HIS A 56 -3.24 -13.81 57.12
C HIS A 56 -2.17 -13.91 56.03
N LYS A 57 -1.47 -15.04 55.89
CA LYS A 57 -0.45 -15.22 54.86
C LYS A 57 -1.02 -15.27 53.44
N ILE A 58 -2.20 -15.87 53.26
CA ILE A 58 -2.92 -15.84 51.98
C ILE A 58 -3.24 -14.40 51.58
N VAL A 59 -3.77 -13.62 52.52
CA VAL A 59 -4.09 -12.21 52.29
C VAL A 59 -2.83 -11.36 52.06
N LEU A 60 -1.74 -11.64 52.79
CA LEU A 60 -0.46 -10.98 52.57
C LEU A 60 0.07 -11.24 51.16
N LYS A 61 -0.06 -12.47 50.67
CA LYS A 61 0.27 -12.83 49.28
C LYS A 61 -0.58 -12.07 48.27
N CYS A 62 -1.89 -11.93 48.48
CA CYS A 62 -2.75 -11.11 47.63
C CYS A 62 -2.33 -9.63 47.62
N TYR A 63 -1.91 -9.10 48.77
CA TYR A 63 -1.42 -7.73 48.89
C TYR A 63 -0.06 -7.53 48.21
N GLU A 64 0.84 -8.51 48.28
CA GLU A 64 2.10 -8.53 47.54
C GLU A 64 1.87 -8.62 46.02
N ASP A 65 0.92 -9.45 45.59
CA ASP A 65 0.51 -9.55 44.18
C ASP A 65 -0.09 -8.24 43.67
N LEU A 66 -0.89 -7.53 44.49
CA LEU A 66 -1.38 -6.18 44.15
C LEU A 66 -0.23 -5.16 44.02
N LYS A 67 0.78 -5.24 44.88
CA LYS A 67 1.97 -4.37 44.81
C LYS A 67 2.86 -4.68 43.60
N ASN A 68 2.73 -5.85 43.00
CA ASN A 68 3.50 -6.23 41.84
C ASN A 68 2.99 -5.51 40.57
N TYR A 69 3.46 -4.29 40.38
CA TYR A 69 3.09 -3.39 39.28
C TYR A 69 3.27 -4.00 37.88
N SER A 70 4.15 -5.00 37.73
CA SER A 70 4.38 -5.71 36.46
C SER A 70 3.25 -6.66 36.06
N ARG A 71 2.42 -7.08 37.02
CA ARG A 71 1.27 -7.99 36.83
C ARG A 71 -0.08 -7.27 36.77
N HIS A 72 -0.06 -5.94 36.81
CA HIS A 72 -1.29 -5.16 36.67
C HIS A 72 -1.92 -5.40 35.31
N ILE A 73 -3.25 -5.53 35.28
CA ILE A 73 -4.02 -5.84 34.07
C ILE A 73 -3.67 -4.87 32.93
N GLY A 74 -3.51 -3.57 33.21
CA GLY A 74 -3.11 -2.57 32.22
C GLY A 74 -1.78 -2.89 31.53
N LYS A 75 -0.73 -3.22 32.29
CA LYS A 75 0.59 -3.56 31.73
C LYS A 75 0.59 -4.90 30.98
N LEU A 76 -0.20 -5.87 31.44
CA LEU A 76 -0.36 -7.13 30.74
C LEU A 76 -1.10 -6.95 29.41
N ILE A 77 -2.15 -6.11 29.38
CA ILE A 77 -2.87 -5.73 28.16
C ILE A 77 -1.93 -5.00 27.20
N GLU A 78 -1.18 -3.98 27.65
CA GLU A 78 -0.21 -3.25 26.82
C GLU A 78 0.85 -4.16 26.21
N LYS A 79 1.45 -5.05 27.02
CA LYS A 79 2.47 -6.00 26.56
C LYS A 79 1.90 -7.02 25.56
N GLN A 80 0.69 -7.52 25.80
CA GLN A 80 0.00 -8.42 24.88
C GLN A 80 -0.31 -7.70 23.55
N THR A 81 -0.75 -6.45 23.63
CA THR A 81 -1.05 -5.60 22.47
C THR A 81 0.20 -5.37 21.62
N SER A 82 1.35 -5.09 22.24
CA SER A 82 2.61 -4.89 21.52
C SER A 82 3.05 -6.13 20.74
N LYS A 83 3.00 -7.32 21.35
CA LYS A 83 3.37 -8.58 20.68
C LYS A 83 2.37 -8.94 19.57
N GLU A 84 1.09 -8.72 19.79
CA GLU A 84 0.06 -8.93 18.78
C GLU A 84 0.23 -7.98 17.59
N LEU A 85 0.59 -6.71 17.83
CA LEU A 85 0.90 -5.75 16.77
C LEU A 85 2.11 -6.16 15.93
N GLU A 86 3.18 -6.64 16.56
CA GLU A 86 4.35 -7.17 15.84
C GLU A 86 4.00 -8.38 14.97
N ASN A 87 3.25 -9.33 15.52
CA ASN A 87 2.79 -10.51 14.79
C ASN A 87 1.88 -10.13 13.60
N ASN A 88 0.94 -9.22 13.82
CA ASN A 88 0.04 -8.71 12.78
C ASN A 88 0.81 -7.98 11.67
N ARG A 89 1.83 -7.19 12.03
CA ARG A 89 2.74 -6.54 11.06
C ARG A 89 3.49 -7.58 10.25
N LEU A 90 4.08 -8.60 10.88
CA LEU A 90 4.80 -9.65 10.18
C LEU A 90 3.91 -10.42 9.19
N TRP A 91 2.69 -10.75 9.62
CA TRP A 91 1.69 -11.39 8.78
C TRP A 91 1.30 -10.50 7.58
N LEU A 92 1.03 -9.21 7.81
CA LEU A 92 0.71 -8.27 6.73
C LEU A 92 1.87 -8.12 5.74
N LYS A 93 3.12 -7.99 6.21
CA LYS A 93 4.32 -7.95 5.36
C LYS A 93 4.40 -9.17 4.45
N THR A 94 4.16 -10.35 5.01
CA THR A 94 4.15 -11.62 4.27
C THR A 94 3.06 -11.61 3.19
N SER A 95 1.83 -11.18 3.53
CA SER A 95 0.73 -11.05 2.57
C SER A 95 1.05 -10.07 1.44
N ILE A 96 1.68 -8.93 1.75
CA ILE A 96 2.05 -7.92 0.75
C ILE A 96 3.10 -8.48 -0.22
N GLU A 97 4.15 -9.14 0.27
CA GLU A 97 5.16 -9.75 -0.60
C GLU A 97 4.56 -10.82 -1.51
N CYS A 98 3.69 -11.68 -0.98
CA CYS A 98 2.99 -12.69 -1.79
C CYS A 98 2.15 -12.04 -2.90
N ALA A 99 1.37 -11.01 -2.56
CA ALA A 99 0.55 -10.28 -3.51
C ALA A 99 1.40 -9.60 -4.59
N ARG A 100 2.48 -8.92 -4.18
CA ARG A 100 3.41 -8.25 -5.10
C ARG A 100 4.03 -9.24 -6.07
N TRP A 101 4.54 -10.37 -5.56
CA TRP A 101 5.16 -11.39 -6.40
C TRP A 101 4.18 -11.96 -7.42
N LEU A 102 2.96 -12.33 -6.99
CA LEU A 102 1.94 -12.88 -7.88
C LEU A 102 1.53 -11.88 -8.96
N ALA A 103 1.37 -10.60 -8.61
CA ALA A 103 1.01 -9.55 -9.56
C ALA A 103 2.11 -9.31 -10.61
N ILE A 104 3.38 -9.23 -10.19
CA ILE A 104 4.53 -9.03 -11.09
C ILE A 104 4.72 -10.22 -12.04
N GLN A 105 4.36 -11.43 -11.61
CA GLN A 105 4.43 -12.64 -12.44
C GLN A 105 3.15 -12.94 -13.23
N ALA A 106 2.15 -12.05 -13.18
CA ALA A 106 0.82 -12.26 -13.77
C ALA A 106 0.10 -13.54 -13.29
N CYS A 107 0.47 -14.08 -12.13
CA CYS A 107 -0.11 -15.28 -11.57
C CYS A 107 -1.53 -15.05 -11.01
N VAL A 108 -2.33 -16.11 -10.97
CA VAL A 108 -3.65 -16.08 -10.32
C VAL A 108 -3.46 -16.02 -8.81
N PHE A 109 -4.24 -15.20 -8.10
CA PHE A 109 -4.18 -15.16 -6.64
C PHE A 109 -4.98 -16.30 -6.02
N ARG A 110 -6.23 -16.46 -6.48
CA ARG A 110 -7.22 -17.34 -5.86
C ARG A 110 -7.23 -18.75 -6.43
N GLY A 111 -7.60 -19.70 -5.57
CA GLY A 111 -7.92 -21.07 -5.95
C GLY A 111 -9.39 -21.23 -6.31
N HIS A 112 -9.74 -22.38 -6.91
CA HIS A 112 -11.14 -22.77 -7.09
C HIS A 112 -11.81 -23.12 -5.75
N ASP A 113 -11.04 -23.74 -4.85
CA ASP A 113 -11.45 -24.07 -3.49
C ASP A 113 -10.33 -23.73 -2.51
N GLU A 114 -10.58 -22.77 -1.62
CA GLU A 114 -9.63 -22.30 -0.60
C GLU A 114 -9.91 -22.92 0.79
N SER A 115 -10.82 -23.90 0.86
CA SER A 115 -11.15 -24.67 2.07
C SER A 115 -9.92 -25.41 2.63
N LEU A 116 -9.99 -25.81 3.90
CA LEU A 116 -8.88 -26.53 4.55
C LEU A 116 -8.65 -27.92 3.95
N ASP A 117 -9.70 -28.54 3.43
CA ASP A 117 -9.66 -29.90 2.87
C ASP A 117 -9.19 -29.92 1.40
N SER A 118 -9.06 -28.74 0.77
CA SER A 118 -8.58 -28.61 -0.60
C SER A 118 -7.08 -28.96 -0.70
N LYS A 119 -6.74 -29.77 -1.71
CA LYS A 119 -5.33 -30.09 -2.05
C LYS A 119 -4.56 -28.88 -2.57
N ASN A 120 -5.23 -27.88 -3.12
CA ASN A 120 -4.62 -26.64 -3.60
C ASN A 120 -5.56 -25.47 -3.30
N ARG A 121 -5.18 -24.67 -2.30
CA ARG A 121 -5.99 -23.55 -1.80
C ARG A 121 -5.78 -22.25 -2.59
N GLY A 122 -5.17 -22.34 -3.77
CA GLY A 122 -4.82 -21.19 -4.60
C GLY A 122 -3.42 -20.66 -4.33
N ASN A 123 -2.84 -20.03 -5.35
CA ASN A 123 -1.42 -19.66 -5.32
C ASN A 123 -1.09 -18.68 -4.18
N PHE A 124 -2.00 -17.79 -3.78
CA PHE A 124 -1.75 -16.87 -2.68
C PHE A 124 -1.55 -17.60 -1.34
N ILE A 125 -2.45 -18.54 -1.01
CA ILE A 125 -2.35 -19.31 0.23
C ILE A 125 -1.17 -20.28 0.16
N GLU A 126 -0.98 -20.96 -0.97
CA GLU A 126 0.14 -21.89 -1.14
C GLU A 126 1.51 -21.18 -1.13
N LEU A 127 1.60 -19.95 -1.65
CA LEU A 127 2.83 -19.14 -1.57
C LEU A 127 3.12 -18.70 -0.14
N ILE A 128 2.10 -18.32 0.65
CA ILE A 128 2.28 -18.03 2.08
C ILE A 128 2.79 -19.27 2.83
N LYS A 129 2.20 -20.44 2.57
CA LYS A 129 2.67 -21.71 3.15
C LYS A 129 4.10 -22.01 2.75
N PHE A 130 4.46 -21.79 1.49
CA PHE A 130 5.82 -22.00 1.01
C PHE A 130 6.81 -21.07 1.72
N ILE A 131 6.54 -19.77 1.80
CA ILE A 131 7.41 -18.79 2.48
C ILE A 131 7.55 -19.12 3.97
N SER A 132 6.48 -19.59 4.61
CA SER A 132 6.54 -19.94 6.03
C SER A 132 7.51 -21.09 6.31
N THR A 133 7.69 -22.04 5.39
CA THR A 133 8.68 -23.13 5.57
C THR A 133 10.13 -22.65 5.79
N PHE A 134 10.45 -21.41 5.40
CA PHE A 134 11.78 -20.83 5.56
C PHE A 134 11.90 -19.89 6.77
N ASN A 135 10.81 -19.63 7.52
CA ASN A 135 10.82 -18.68 8.61
C ASN A 135 9.88 -19.08 9.75
N ASP A 136 10.46 -19.64 10.82
CA ASP A 136 9.73 -20.12 12.01
C ASP A 136 8.85 -19.05 12.67
N LYS A 137 9.29 -17.78 12.64
CA LYS A 137 8.48 -16.67 13.17
C LYS A 137 7.22 -16.48 12.34
N VAL A 138 7.36 -16.54 11.02
CA VAL A 138 6.23 -16.47 10.08
C VAL A 138 5.31 -17.66 10.29
N VAL A 139 5.81 -18.91 10.36
CA VAL A 139 4.99 -20.11 10.65
C VAL A 139 4.07 -19.89 11.85
N SER A 140 4.61 -19.34 12.95
CA SER A 140 3.87 -19.16 14.20
C SER A 140 2.75 -18.12 14.16
N VAL A 141 2.71 -17.25 13.16
CA VAL A 141 1.69 -16.18 13.00
C VAL A 141 0.80 -16.39 11.75
N VAL A 142 1.36 -17.14 10.81
CA VAL A 142 0.81 -18.03 9.77
C VAL A 142 -0.60 -18.66 9.85
N LEU A 143 -1.58 -18.27 9.04
CA LEU A 143 -2.74 -19.06 8.59
C LEU A 143 -3.61 -19.60 9.74
N GLU A 144 -3.53 -20.89 10.03
CA GLU A 144 -4.25 -21.55 11.11
C GLU A 144 -3.74 -21.12 12.50
N ASN A 145 -2.53 -20.58 12.58
CA ASN A 145 -1.94 -20.01 13.80
C ASN A 145 -2.35 -18.54 14.04
N ALA A 146 -2.99 -17.89 13.07
CA ALA A 146 -3.47 -16.52 13.22
C ALA A 146 -4.71 -16.44 14.13
N PRO A 147 -4.80 -15.44 15.05
CA PRO A 147 -5.93 -15.33 15.96
C PRO A 147 -7.23 -15.01 15.19
N ARG A 148 -8.18 -15.95 15.21
CA ARG A 148 -9.58 -15.90 14.67
C ARG A 148 -9.82 -14.96 13.47
N ASN A 149 -9.91 -13.65 13.72
CA ASN A 149 -10.31 -12.62 12.77
C ASN A 149 -9.14 -11.94 12.03
N ALA A 150 -7.88 -12.17 12.43
CA ALA A 150 -6.69 -11.57 11.83
C ALA A 150 -6.19 -12.33 10.60
N LYS A 151 -7.10 -12.83 9.74
CA LYS A 151 -6.74 -13.57 8.53
C LYS A 151 -6.62 -12.62 7.35
N TYR A 152 -5.41 -12.16 7.05
CA TYR A 152 -5.11 -11.31 5.88
C TYR A 152 -4.98 -12.11 4.57
N THR A 153 -5.73 -13.20 4.47
CA THR A 153 -5.80 -14.08 3.30
C THR A 153 -7.06 -13.86 2.48
N SER A 154 -8.00 -13.03 2.96
CA SER A 154 -9.29 -12.91 2.31
C SER A 154 -9.20 -12.32 0.90
N PRO A 155 -10.07 -12.76 -0.02
CA PRO A 155 -10.38 -12.15 -1.30
C PRO A 155 -10.35 -10.62 -1.33
N THR A 156 -10.90 -9.98 -0.30
CA THR A 156 -11.02 -8.53 -0.18
C THR A 156 -9.68 -7.88 0.16
N ILE A 157 -8.93 -8.46 1.10
CA ILE A 157 -7.62 -7.94 1.51
C ILE A 157 -6.61 -8.09 0.37
N GLN A 158 -6.64 -9.20 -0.37
CA GLN A 158 -5.82 -9.38 -1.57
C GLN A 158 -6.05 -8.25 -2.60
N LYS A 159 -7.33 -7.91 -2.85
CA LYS A 159 -7.72 -6.81 -3.75
C LYS A 159 -7.24 -5.46 -3.22
N GLU A 160 -7.37 -5.20 -1.93
CA GLU A 160 -6.91 -3.96 -1.28
C GLU A 160 -5.40 -3.77 -1.43
N ILE A 161 -4.61 -4.80 -1.10
CA ILE A 161 -3.15 -4.75 -1.24
C ILE A 161 -2.76 -4.46 -2.69
N LEU A 162 -3.37 -5.16 -3.64
CA LEU A 162 -3.10 -4.94 -5.06
C LEU A 162 -3.51 -3.53 -5.52
N HIS A 163 -4.64 -3.02 -5.02
CA HIS A 163 -5.09 -1.67 -5.32
C HIS A 163 -4.10 -0.61 -4.81
N ILE A 164 -3.63 -0.76 -3.57
CA ILE A 164 -2.60 0.11 -2.97
C ILE A 164 -1.32 0.05 -3.81
N LEU A 165 -0.85 -1.14 -4.16
CA LEU A 165 0.35 -1.30 -4.97
C LEU A 165 0.18 -0.61 -6.34
N ALA A 166 -0.94 -0.82 -7.01
CA ALA A 166 -1.25 -0.20 -8.29
C ALA A 166 -1.34 1.33 -8.20
N ASN A 167 -1.95 1.87 -7.15
CA ASN A 167 -2.00 3.32 -6.93
C ASN A 167 -0.62 3.91 -6.64
N ASN A 168 0.21 3.24 -5.85
CA ASN A 168 1.58 3.68 -5.63
C ASN A 168 2.39 3.70 -6.94
N VAL A 169 2.21 2.72 -7.84
CA VAL A 169 2.81 2.78 -9.18
C VAL A 169 2.32 4.01 -9.96
N ARG A 170 1.00 4.29 -9.95
CA ARG A 170 0.44 5.48 -10.60
C ARG A 170 0.98 6.78 -10.02
N ASN A 171 1.15 6.84 -8.70
CA ASN A 171 1.71 8.01 -8.01
C ASN A 171 3.16 8.25 -8.42
N VAL A 172 3.98 7.20 -8.53
CA VAL A 172 5.36 7.34 -9.03
C VAL A 172 5.38 7.88 -10.47
N ILE A 173 4.51 7.37 -11.35
CA ILE A 173 4.38 7.89 -12.73
C ILE A 173 3.92 9.35 -12.72
N HIS A 174 2.95 9.70 -11.87
CA HIS A 174 2.45 11.07 -11.71
C HIS A 174 3.56 12.01 -11.22
N GLU A 175 4.35 11.61 -10.24
CA GLU A 175 5.51 12.36 -9.73
C GLU A 175 6.63 12.51 -10.77
N GLU A 176 6.84 11.50 -11.64
CA GLU A 176 7.80 11.59 -12.74
C GLU A 176 7.35 12.61 -13.81
N ILE A 177 6.04 12.71 -14.06
CA ILE A 177 5.46 13.76 -14.92
C ILE A 177 5.60 15.14 -14.26
N GLY A 178 5.17 15.27 -13.00
CA GLY A 178 5.09 16.55 -12.29
C GLY A 178 4.24 17.57 -13.06
N ASP A 179 4.77 18.77 -13.27
CA ASP A 179 4.11 19.84 -14.04
C ASP A 179 4.42 19.78 -15.55
N ALA A 180 5.09 18.72 -16.01
CA ALA A 180 5.43 18.56 -17.41
C ALA A 180 4.15 18.38 -18.25
N LYS A 181 4.23 18.89 -19.47
CA LYS A 181 3.21 18.59 -20.48
C LYS A 181 3.40 17.17 -20.99
N PHE A 182 2.32 16.44 -21.19
CA PHE A 182 2.33 15.04 -21.62
C PHE A 182 1.39 14.82 -22.80
N CYS A 183 1.56 13.68 -23.45
CA CYS A 183 0.71 13.21 -24.53
C CYS A 183 0.05 11.91 -24.11
N ILE A 184 -1.16 11.68 -24.60
CA ILE A 184 -1.85 10.41 -24.39
C ILE A 184 -1.80 9.59 -25.66
N VAL A 185 -1.51 8.30 -25.53
CA VAL A 185 -1.73 7.32 -26.59
C VAL A 185 -2.88 6.44 -26.13
N VAL A 186 -3.92 6.42 -26.94
CA VAL A 186 -5.13 5.66 -26.71
C VAL A 186 -5.20 4.58 -27.78
N ASP A 187 -5.41 3.36 -27.34
CA ASP A 187 -5.50 2.20 -28.21
C ASP A 187 -6.68 1.35 -27.74
N GLU A 188 -7.47 0.84 -28.68
CA GLU A 188 -8.66 0.05 -28.42
C GLU A 188 -8.48 -1.38 -28.93
N ALA A 189 -8.75 -2.36 -28.07
CA ALA A 189 -8.76 -3.76 -28.48
C ALA A 189 -9.81 -4.56 -27.73
N ARG A 190 -10.26 -5.65 -28.37
CA ARG A 190 -11.15 -6.62 -27.73
C ARG A 190 -10.39 -7.57 -26.82
N ASP A 191 -10.95 -7.82 -25.65
CA ASP A 191 -10.46 -8.85 -24.74
C ASP A 191 -10.99 -10.27 -25.09
N GLU A 192 -10.53 -11.28 -24.35
CA GLU A 192 -10.97 -12.68 -24.47
C GLU A 192 -12.47 -12.90 -24.19
N SER A 193 -13.14 -11.92 -23.60
CA SER A 193 -14.59 -11.90 -23.38
C SER A 193 -15.34 -11.13 -24.47
N LYS A 194 -14.66 -10.72 -25.55
CA LYS A 194 -15.18 -9.89 -26.65
C LYS A 194 -15.67 -8.52 -26.19
N ARG A 195 -15.18 -8.02 -25.05
CA ARG A 195 -15.46 -6.66 -24.56
C ARG A 195 -14.41 -5.71 -25.12
N GLU A 196 -14.84 -4.54 -25.57
CA GLU A 196 -13.91 -3.47 -25.97
C GLU A 196 -13.19 -2.94 -24.74
N GLN A 197 -11.87 -2.81 -24.84
CA GLN A 197 -10.99 -2.27 -23.81
C GLN A 197 -10.18 -1.13 -24.42
N MET A 198 -10.14 0.00 -23.71
CA MET A 198 -9.35 1.17 -24.08
C MET A 198 -8.14 1.25 -23.15
N ALA A 199 -6.94 1.14 -23.72
CA ALA A 199 -5.69 1.36 -23.00
C ALA A 199 -5.29 2.83 -23.10
N ILE A 200 -4.80 3.39 -21.99
CA ILE A 200 -4.27 4.75 -21.91
C ILE A 200 -2.80 4.66 -21.53
N ILE A 201 -1.96 5.23 -22.38
CA ILE A 201 -0.50 5.29 -22.21
C ILE A 201 -0.13 6.76 -22.15
N LEU A 202 0.73 7.11 -21.20
CA LEU A 202 1.25 8.46 -21.05
C LEU A 202 2.65 8.51 -21.66
N ARG A 203 2.86 9.48 -22.55
CA ARG A 203 4.16 9.78 -23.13
C ARG A 203 4.58 11.19 -22.74
N PHE A 204 5.75 11.33 -22.13
CA PHE A 204 6.25 12.63 -21.67
C PHE A 204 7.76 12.67 -21.65
N VAL A 205 8.32 13.87 -21.46
CA VAL A 205 9.75 14.07 -21.28
C VAL A 205 9.99 14.25 -19.78
N ASN A 206 10.79 13.37 -19.18
CA ASN A 206 11.10 13.47 -17.76
C ASN A 206 12.12 14.59 -17.48
N LYS A 207 12.40 14.83 -16.19
CA LYS A 207 13.34 15.88 -15.74
C LYS A 207 14.75 15.73 -16.34
N ASN A 208 15.14 14.52 -16.73
CA ASN A 208 16.42 14.21 -17.35
C ASN A 208 16.41 14.37 -18.89
N SER A 209 15.34 14.95 -19.46
CA SER A 209 15.13 15.12 -20.91
C SER A 209 15.00 13.82 -21.71
N PHE A 210 14.70 12.70 -21.05
CA PHE A 210 14.41 11.44 -21.73
C PHE A 210 12.91 11.30 -21.99
N ILE A 211 12.56 10.79 -23.16
CA ILE A 211 11.19 10.38 -23.46
C ILE A 211 10.89 9.13 -22.64
N LYS A 212 9.77 9.18 -21.92
CA LYS A 212 9.21 8.07 -21.17
C LYS A 212 7.83 7.75 -21.70
N GLU A 213 7.52 6.45 -21.75
CA GLU A 213 6.22 5.92 -22.08
C GLU A 213 5.81 4.95 -20.98
N HIS A 214 4.71 5.24 -20.29
CA HIS A 214 4.18 4.39 -19.23
C HIS A 214 2.76 3.98 -19.55
N PHE A 215 2.47 2.69 -19.37
CA PHE A 215 1.10 2.23 -19.33
C PHE A 215 0.44 2.78 -18.06
N PHE A 216 -0.71 3.44 -18.22
CA PHE A 216 -1.35 4.13 -17.11
C PHE A 216 -2.64 3.46 -16.65
N HIS A 217 -3.48 3.08 -17.61
CA HIS A 217 -4.77 2.46 -17.30
C HIS A 217 -5.32 1.65 -18.46
N VAL A 218 -6.15 0.65 -18.14
CA VAL A 218 -7.09 0.04 -19.08
C VAL A 218 -8.51 0.24 -18.56
N VAL A 219 -9.45 0.56 -19.43
CA VAL A 219 -10.85 0.71 -19.06
C VAL A 219 -11.73 -0.01 -20.05
N HIS A 220 -12.75 -0.68 -19.54
CA HIS A 220 -13.78 -1.23 -20.40
C HIS A 220 -14.65 -0.12 -20.96
N VAL A 221 -14.83 -0.13 -22.27
CA VAL A 221 -15.75 0.77 -22.98
C VAL A 221 -16.86 -0.04 -23.65
N ARG A 222 -18.06 0.53 -23.70
CA ARG A 222 -19.22 -0.14 -24.32
C ARG A 222 -19.18 -0.09 -25.85
N ASP A 223 -18.52 0.92 -26.41
CA ASP A 223 -18.37 1.21 -27.83
C ASP A 223 -17.10 2.04 -28.06
N THR A 224 -16.60 2.08 -29.30
CA THR A 224 -15.40 2.83 -29.71
C THR A 224 -15.75 4.21 -30.28
N ILE A 225 -16.94 4.74 -29.95
CA ILE A 225 -17.36 6.06 -30.43
C ILE A 225 -16.56 7.13 -29.67
N THR A 226 -16.06 8.13 -30.40
CA THR A 226 -15.22 9.23 -29.86
C THR A 226 -15.81 9.89 -28.60
N LEU A 227 -17.13 10.04 -28.52
CA LEU A 227 -17.80 10.62 -27.35
C LEU A 227 -17.63 9.75 -26.08
N THR A 228 -17.79 8.43 -26.21
CA THR A 228 -17.62 7.48 -25.12
C THR A 228 -16.16 7.47 -24.67
N LEU A 229 -15.22 7.35 -25.61
CA LEU A 229 -13.78 7.35 -25.34
C LEU A 229 -13.35 8.63 -24.62
N LYS A 230 -13.74 9.80 -25.14
CA LYS A 230 -13.46 11.10 -24.52
C LYS A 230 -13.97 11.18 -23.08
N LYS A 231 -15.20 10.71 -22.83
CA LYS A 231 -15.80 10.73 -21.49
C LYS A 231 -14.97 9.90 -20.50
N GLU A 232 -14.58 8.69 -20.90
CA GLU A 232 -13.79 7.79 -20.06
C GLU A 232 -12.36 8.30 -19.84
N ILE A 233 -11.71 8.86 -20.87
CA ILE A 233 -10.40 9.52 -20.75
C ILE A 233 -10.48 10.66 -19.73
N CYS A 234 -11.45 11.57 -19.86
CA CYS A 234 -11.63 12.68 -18.92
C CYS A 234 -11.86 12.18 -17.49
N ALA A 235 -12.65 11.13 -17.31
CA ALA A 235 -12.92 10.54 -16.00
C ALA A 235 -11.65 9.97 -15.36
N ILE A 236 -10.83 9.25 -16.13
CA ILE A 236 -9.58 8.65 -15.65
C ILE A 236 -8.55 9.73 -15.30
N LEU A 237 -8.35 10.71 -16.19
CA LEU A 237 -7.42 11.80 -15.94
C LEU A 237 -7.81 12.60 -14.70
N SER A 238 -9.11 12.88 -14.53
CA SER A 238 -9.62 13.56 -13.33
C SER A 238 -9.42 12.71 -12.06
N ARG A 239 -9.68 11.39 -12.14
CA ARG A 239 -9.52 10.47 -11.00
C ARG A 239 -8.10 10.43 -10.46
N TYR A 240 -7.10 10.55 -11.33
CA TYR A 240 -5.68 10.49 -10.96
C TYR A 240 -4.98 11.85 -11.02
N ASN A 241 -5.75 12.94 -10.95
CA ASN A 241 -5.25 14.31 -10.87
C ASN A 241 -4.25 14.67 -12.00
N LEU A 242 -4.54 14.23 -13.22
CA LEU A 242 -3.84 14.62 -14.43
C LEU A 242 -4.65 15.70 -15.14
N HIS A 243 -4.12 16.92 -15.18
CA HIS A 243 -4.83 18.06 -15.73
C HIS A 243 -4.92 17.98 -17.26
N ILE A 244 -6.13 18.13 -17.80
CA ILE A 244 -6.38 18.10 -19.25
C ILE A 244 -5.63 19.22 -19.98
N GLU A 245 -5.45 20.38 -19.35
CA GLU A 245 -4.62 21.50 -19.85
C GLU A 245 -3.14 21.19 -20.00
N ASN A 246 -2.67 20.08 -19.40
CA ASN A 246 -1.30 19.61 -19.55
C ASN A 246 -1.14 18.61 -20.71
N ILE A 247 -2.24 18.19 -21.34
CA ILE A 247 -2.20 17.37 -22.55
C ILE A 247 -1.76 18.25 -23.72
N ARG A 248 -0.69 17.83 -24.40
CA ARG A 248 -0.22 18.46 -25.65
C ARG A 248 -0.75 17.80 -26.90
N ASP A 249 -0.91 16.47 -26.85
CA ASP A 249 -1.25 15.68 -28.03
C ASP A 249 -2.00 14.41 -27.61
N GLN A 250 -2.79 13.86 -28.52
CA GLN A 250 -3.59 12.67 -28.35
C GLN A 250 -3.45 11.80 -29.60
N GLY A 251 -2.91 10.59 -29.44
CA GLY A 251 -2.84 9.59 -30.52
C GLY A 251 -3.92 8.55 -30.34
N TYR A 252 -4.72 8.32 -31.37
CA TYR A 252 -5.75 7.28 -31.43
C TYR A 252 -5.45 6.34 -32.60
N ASP A 253 -5.67 5.03 -32.45
CA ASP A 253 -5.55 4.10 -33.56
C ASP A 253 -6.64 4.41 -34.61
N GLY A 254 -6.22 4.89 -35.79
CA GLY A 254 -7.12 5.23 -36.89
C GLY A 254 -7.46 6.71 -37.10
N ALA A 255 -6.89 7.66 -36.34
CA ALA A 255 -7.11 9.09 -36.57
C ALA A 255 -5.90 9.76 -37.25
N SER A 256 -6.00 9.99 -38.56
CA SER A 256 -4.99 10.70 -39.37
C SER A 256 -5.08 12.24 -39.27
N ASN A 257 -5.83 12.79 -38.32
CA ASN A 257 -6.22 14.19 -38.33
C ASN A 257 -5.72 14.92 -37.08
N MET A 258 -4.46 15.37 -37.10
CA MET A 258 -3.94 16.40 -36.20
C MET A 258 -3.37 17.54 -37.07
N HIS A 259 -3.93 18.73 -36.96
CA HIS A 259 -3.37 19.96 -37.52
C HIS A 259 -2.71 20.75 -36.39
N ASP A 260 -1.44 20.44 -36.09
CA ASP A 260 -0.68 21.09 -35.02
C ASP A 260 -0.09 22.45 -35.41
N PHE A 261 -0.12 22.78 -36.70
CA PHE A 261 0.38 24.04 -37.25
C PHE A 261 -0.68 24.65 -38.17
N THR A 262 -0.93 25.94 -38.00
CA THR A 262 -1.65 26.75 -38.99
C THR A 262 -0.81 26.93 -40.26
N GLU A 263 -1.44 27.24 -41.41
CA GLU A 263 -0.68 27.50 -42.66
C GLU A 263 0.37 28.61 -42.50
N GLN A 264 0.08 29.63 -41.69
CA GLN A 264 1.01 30.71 -41.37
C GLN A 264 2.20 30.21 -40.55
N GLU A 265 1.98 29.38 -39.54
CA GLU A 265 3.05 28.76 -38.77
C GLU A 265 3.89 27.80 -39.60
N ILE A 266 3.29 27.07 -40.56
CA ILE A 266 4.05 26.22 -41.51
C ILE A 266 4.99 27.09 -42.35
N CYS A 267 4.52 28.25 -42.83
CA CYS A 267 5.35 29.17 -43.59
C CYS A 267 6.50 29.74 -42.73
N LEU A 268 6.20 30.19 -41.51
CA LEU A 268 7.21 30.72 -40.59
C LEU A 268 8.21 29.64 -40.13
N LEU A 269 7.75 28.40 -39.96
CA LEU A 269 8.60 27.26 -39.62
C LEU A 269 9.62 26.99 -40.72
N LYS A 270 9.23 27.05 -42.00
CA LYS A 270 10.15 26.92 -43.14
C LYS A 270 11.27 27.96 -43.07
N HIS A 271 10.92 29.22 -42.76
CA HIS A 271 11.91 30.28 -42.60
C HIS A 271 12.82 30.05 -41.38
N GLN A 272 12.27 29.68 -40.23
CA GLN A 272 13.10 29.37 -39.05
C GLN A 272 14.06 28.22 -39.33
N LEU A 273 13.62 27.16 -40.03
CA LEU A 273 14.46 26.01 -40.39
C LEU A 273 15.67 26.41 -41.26
N GLN A 274 15.46 27.28 -42.24
CA GLN A 274 16.55 27.81 -43.07
C GLN A 274 17.56 28.61 -42.22
N HIS A 275 17.07 29.48 -41.34
CA HIS A 275 17.96 30.23 -40.44
C HIS A 275 18.67 29.34 -39.42
N TYR A 276 18.02 28.26 -38.98
CA TYR A 276 18.59 27.28 -38.08
C TYR A 276 19.73 26.51 -38.76
N GLU A 277 19.51 26.06 -39.99
CA GLU A 277 20.51 25.35 -40.78
C GLU A 277 21.76 26.19 -41.04
N LEU A 278 21.62 27.50 -41.18
CA LEU A 278 22.76 28.40 -41.38
C LEU A 278 23.51 28.74 -40.09
N ASN A 279 22.79 28.95 -38.98
CA ASN A 279 23.35 29.53 -37.75
C ASN A 279 23.67 28.51 -36.66
N VAL A 280 22.89 27.43 -36.56
CA VAL A 280 23.01 26.46 -35.45
C VAL A 280 23.94 25.31 -35.81
N THR A 281 23.91 24.81 -37.05
CA THR A 281 24.82 23.73 -37.51
C THR A 281 26.30 24.12 -37.45
N LYS A 282 26.60 25.41 -37.60
CA LYS A 282 27.96 25.97 -37.54
C LYS A 282 28.40 26.33 -36.11
N HIS A 283 27.49 26.26 -35.14
CA HIS A 283 27.76 26.69 -33.77
C HIS A 283 28.50 25.58 -33.00
N PRO A 284 29.61 25.87 -32.30
CA PRO A 284 30.43 24.85 -31.63
C PRO A 284 29.63 23.95 -30.69
N ASP A 285 28.72 24.54 -29.90
CA ASP A 285 27.86 23.83 -28.94
C ASP A 285 26.95 22.76 -29.55
N PHE A 286 26.75 22.75 -30.88
CA PHE A 286 25.81 21.86 -31.58
C PHE A 286 26.49 20.85 -32.51
N GLN A 287 27.83 20.86 -32.62
CA GLN A 287 28.56 20.04 -33.60
C GLN A 287 28.59 18.54 -33.29
N ASN A 288 28.14 18.10 -32.10
CA ASN A 288 28.20 16.71 -31.65
C ASN A 288 26.86 16.18 -31.07
N MET A 289 25.71 16.71 -31.50
CA MET A 289 24.40 16.21 -31.05
C MET A 289 23.93 15.07 -31.96
N GLY A 290 23.88 13.85 -31.44
CA GLY A 290 23.51 12.65 -32.20
C GLY A 290 22.01 12.32 -32.16
N THR A 291 21.27 12.94 -31.25
CA THR A 291 19.83 12.67 -31.06
C THR A 291 18.98 13.94 -31.04
N ILE A 292 17.70 13.80 -31.41
CA ILE A 292 16.70 14.89 -31.35
C ILE A 292 16.50 15.39 -29.90
N SER A 293 16.67 14.51 -28.89
CA SER A 293 16.61 14.91 -27.47
C SER A 293 17.79 15.80 -27.07
N GLU A 294 19.02 15.44 -27.46
CA GLU A 294 20.20 16.27 -27.23
C GLU A 294 20.08 17.63 -27.93
N LEU A 295 19.50 17.64 -29.13
CA LEU A 295 19.18 18.86 -29.86
C LEU A 295 18.20 19.75 -29.11
N CYS A 296 17.10 19.17 -28.61
CA CYS A 296 16.13 19.89 -27.79
C CYS A 296 16.79 20.53 -26.56
N ARG A 297 17.63 19.75 -25.87
CA ARG A 297 18.38 20.22 -24.69
C ARG A 297 19.37 21.32 -25.03
N GLY A 298 20.12 21.17 -26.13
CA GLY A 298 21.05 22.17 -26.63
C GLY A 298 20.37 23.51 -26.95
N LEU A 299 19.18 23.46 -27.55
CA LEU A 299 18.38 24.66 -27.84
C LEU A 299 17.89 25.35 -26.57
N GLU A 300 17.54 24.58 -25.54
CA GLU A 300 17.12 25.12 -24.24
C GLU A 300 18.29 25.81 -23.52
N ILE A 301 19.43 25.12 -23.40
CA ILE A 301 20.62 25.62 -22.68
C ILE A 301 21.20 26.87 -23.35
N SER A 302 21.24 26.88 -24.68
CA SER A 302 21.76 28.02 -25.44
C SER A 302 20.79 29.22 -25.51
N GLY A 303 19.59 29.10 -24.94
CA GLY A 303 18.53 30.12 -25.01
C GLY A 303 17.96 30.33 -26.42
N LYS A 304 18.37 29.50 -27.40
CA LYS A 304 17.99 29.62 -28.81
C LYS A 304 16.54 29.22 -29.07
N THR A 305 15.87 28.56 -28.12
CA THR A 305 14.41 28.30 -28.15
C THR A 305 13.56 29.57 -28.30
N LYS A 306 14.06 30.75 -27.90
CA LYS A 306 13.35 32.03 -28.10
C LYS A 306 13.32 32.46 -29.58
N PHE A 307 14.42 32.25 -30.30
CA PHE A 307 14.56 32.62 -31.71
C PHE A 307 13.94 31.56 -32.63
N TYR A 308 14.07 30.29 -32.25
CA TYR A 308 13.58 29.14 -33.01
C TYR A 308 12.41 28.46 -32.31
N HIS A 309 11.43 29.25 -31.86
CA HIS A 309 10.33 28.75 -31.05
C HIS A 309 9.46 27.71 -31.78
N LEU A 310 9.29 27.83 -33.10
CA LEU A 310 8.56 26.83 -33.90
C LEU A 310 9.36 25.56 -34.10
N ILE A 311 10.68 25.65 -34.24
CA ILE A 311 11.56 24.46 -34.29
C ILE A 311 11.58 23.76 -32.94
N GLY A 312 11.70 24.52 -31.84
CA GLY A 312 11.60 23.98 -30.49
C GLY A 312 10.24 23.30 -30.25
N ARG A 313 9.15 23.89 -30.74
CA ARG A 313 7.82 23.28 -30.73
C ARG A 313 7.77 22.01 -31.59
N LEU A 314 8.28 22.03 -32.81
CA LEU A 314 8.32 20.88 -33.71
C LEU A 314 9.13 19.72 -33.11
N ILE A 315 10.32 20.00 -32.58
CA ILE A 315 11.17 19.01 -31.93
C ILE A 315 10.45 18.40 -30.73
N ARG A 316 9.83 19.24 -29.88
CA ARG A 316 9.04 18.76 -28.74
C ARG A 316 7.86 17.91 -29.20
N LEU A 317 7.13 18.32 -30.24
CA LEU A 317 6.05 17.54 -30.84
C LEU A 317 6.59 16.20 -31.33
N VAL A 318 7.64 16.16 -32.16
CA VAL A 318 8.25 14.92 -32.65
C VAL A 318 8.70 14.00 -31.52
N LEU A 319 9.28 14.53 -30.45
CA LEU A 319 9.67 13.76 -29.27
C LEU A 319 8.46 13.17 -28.53
N THR A 320 7.33 13.88 -28.54
CA THR A 320 6.10 13.47 -27.84
C THR A 320 5.03 12.85 -28.75
N LEU A 321 5.28 12.76 -30.06
CA LEU A 321 4.32 12.24 -31.03
C LEU A 321 4.00 10.78 -30.69
N PRO A 322 2.71 10.44 -30.62
CA PRO A 322 2.25 9.10 -30.35
C PRO A 322 2.37 8.23 -31.63
N VAL A 323 3.59 7.93 -32.06
CA VAL A 323 3.83 6.97 -33.16
C VAL A 323 3.57 5.57 -32.60
N SER A 324 2.64 4.82 -33.20
CA SER A 324 2.21 3.45 -32.83
C SER A 324 3.19 2.75 -31.90
N THR A 325 2.91 2.79 -30.59
CA THR A 325 3.91 2.48 -29.58
C THR A 325 3.94 0.98 -29.36
N ALA A 326 5.13 0.38 -29.36
CA ALA A 326 5.32 -1.01 -28.93
C ALA A 326 4.71 -1.25 -27.52
N THR A 327 4.56 -0.18 -26.73
CA THR A 327 3.92 -0.12 -25.42
C THR A 327 2.44 -0.51 -25.45
N SER A 328 1.64 -0.05 -26.42
CA SER A 328 0.22 -0.44 -26.50
C SER A 328 0.04 -1.91 -26.89
N LYS A 329 0.81 -2.37 -27.87
CA LYS A 329 0.87 -3.79 -28.26
C LYS A 329 1.32 -4.68 -27.11
N ARG A 330 2.30 -4.22 -26.32
CA ARG A 330 2.75 -4.91 -25.09
C ARG A 330 1.65 -4.95 -24.04
N ALA A 331 0.90 -3.86 -23.86
CA ALA A 331 -0.22 -3.82 -22.91
C ALA A 331 -1.32 -4.83 -23.27
N PHE A 332 -1.72 -4.91 -24.53
CA PHE A 332 -2.71 -5.90 -24.95
C PHE A 332 -2.16 -7.34 -24.99
N SER A 333 -0.86 -7.53 -25.23
CA SER A 333 -0.21 -8.83 -25.02
C SER A 333 -0.24 -9.25 -23.54
N ALA A 334 0.07 -8.33 -22.62
CA ALA A 334 -0.03 -8.55 -21.17
C ALA A 334 -1.47 -8.86 -20.75
N MET A 335 -2.46 -8.17 -21.33
CA MET A 335 -3.86 -8.44 -21.07
C MET A 335 -4.25 -9.88 -21.39
N LYS A 336 -3.73 -10.47 -22.48
CA LYS A 336 -3.98 -11.88 -22.84
C LYS A 336 -3.39 -12.87 -21.83
N LEU A 337 -2.34 -12.50 -21.10
CA LEU A 337 -1.75 -13.32 -20.03
C LEU A 337 -2.57 -13.22 -18.74
N LEU A 338 -3.02 -12.01 -18.40
CA LEU A 338 -3.76 -11.74 -17.16
C LEU A 338 -5.23 -12.17 -17.25
N LYS A 339 -5.87 -11.91 -18.39
CA LYS A 339 -7.26 -12.24 -18.68
C LYS A 339 -7.33 -13.34 -19.73
N THR A 340 -7.27 -14.57 -19.25
CA THR A 340 -7.39 -15.78 -20.08
C THR A 340 -8.82 -16.29 -20.11
N ARG A 341 -9.10 -17.27 -20.98
CA ARG A 341 -10.39 -18.00 -21.02
C ARG A 341 -10.85 -18.50 -19.64
N PHE A 342 -9.92 -18.98 -18.80
CA PHE A 342 -10.22 -19.47 -17.46
C PHE A 342 -10.31 -18.35 -16.40
N ARG A 343 -9.85 -17.12 -16.72
CA ARG A 343 -9.87 -15.93 -15.84
C ARG A 343 -10.80 -14.81 -16.35
N ASN A 344 -11.77 -15.15 -17.19
CA ASN A 344 -12.59 -14.14 -17.88
C ASN A 344 -13.58 -13.37 -17.00
N ARG A 345 -13.86 -13.83 -15.77
CA ARG A 345 -14.76 -13.16 -14.81
C ARG A 345 -14.06 -12.12 -13.90
N MET A 346 -12.92 -11.62 -14.33
CA MET A 346 -12.19 -10.58 -13.58
C MET A 346 -12.95 -9.24 -13.64
N GLU A 347 -13.12 -8.60 -12.48
CA GLU A 347 -13.65 -7.24 -12.38
C GLU A 347 -12.73 -6.24 -13.07
N ASP A 348 -13.29 -5.17 -13.64
CA ASP A 348 -12.54 -4.22 -14.48
C ASP A 348 -11.44 -3.49 -13.69
N GLU A 349 -11.72 -3.08 -12.45
CA GLU A 349 -10.71 -2.46 -11.58
C GLU A 349 -9.60 -3.44 -11.16
N LEU A 350 -9.95 -4.71 -10.95
CA LEU A 350 -8.98 -5.75 -10.65
C LEU A 350 -8.06 -6.01 -11.85
N LEU A 351 -8.60 -5.99 -13.07
CA LEU A 351 -7.82 -6.09 -14.31
C LEU A 351 -6.88 -4.89 -14.45
N ALA A 352 -7.39 -3.66 -14.29
CA ALA A 352 -6.59 -2.44 -14.39
C ALA A 352 -5.43 -2.42 -13.39
N ASN A 353 -5.67 -2.83 -12.14
CA ASN A 353 -4.62 -2.87 -11.11
C ASN A 353 -3.58 -3.97 -11.37
N ASN A 354 -3.99 -5.15 -11.87
CA ASN A 354 -3.02 -6.18 -12.27
C ASN A 354 -2.19 -5.73 -13.48
N MET A 355 -2.82 -5.11 -14.48
CA MET A 355 -2.13 -4.70 -15.70
C MET A 355 -1.05 -3.67 -15.41
N ILE A 356 -1.34 -2.64 -14.62
CA ILE A 356 -0.33 -1.63 -14.31
C ILE A 356 0.84 -2.20 -13.52
N VAL A 357 0.58 -3.04 -12.50
CA VAL A 357 1.64 -3.66 -11.69
C VAL A 357 2.49 -4.61 -12.53
N TYR A 358 1.89 -5.35 -13.46
CA TYR A 358 2.60 -6.29 -14.32
C TYR A 358 3.43 -5.58 -15.41
N ILE A 359 2.85 -4.57 -16.07
CA ILE A 359 3.54 -3.84 -17.15
C ILE A 359 4.65 -2.97 -16.56
N GLU A 360 4.38 -2.26 -15.47
CA GLU A 360 5.31 -1.37 -14.77
C GLU A 360 6.00 -2.08 -13.59
N LYS A 361 6.34 -3.37 -13.78
CA LYS A 361 6.91 -4.22 -12.73
C LYS A 361 8.22 -3.71 -12.12
N GLU A 362 9.00 -2.93 -12.87
CA GLU A 362 10.22 -2.30 -12.36
C GLU A 362 9.88 -1.23 -11.31
N ILE A 363 8.88 -0.39 -11.57
CA ILE A 363 8.35 0.57 -10.60
C ILE A 363 7.73 -0.19 -9.42
N ALA A 364 6.90 -1.19 -9.70
CA ALA A 364 6.22 -1.97 -8.65
C ALA A 364 7.18 -2.70 -7.70
N GLY A 365 8.31 -3.17 -8.22
CA GLY A 365 9.37 -3.81 -7.44
C GLY A 365 10.12 -2.85 -6.51
N ASN A 366 10.18 -1.56 -6.87
CA ASN A 366 10.86 -0.53 -6.08
C ASN A 366 9.97 0.11 -4.99
N ILE A 367 8.66 -0.15 -5.00
CA ILE A 367 7.75 0.35 -3.96
C ILE A 367 8.08 -0.31 -2.62
N THR A 368 8.40 0.51 -1.62
CA THR A 368 8.78 0.02 -0.29
C THR A 368 7.61 -0.65 0.44
N MET A 369 7.93 -1.60 1.31
CA MET A 369 6.95 -2.29 2.14
C MET A 369 6.23 -1.31 3.10
N GLU A 370 7.00 -0.37 3.65
CA GLU A 370 6.54 0.63 4.61
C GLU A 370 5.44 1.52 4.00
N MET A 371 5.63 2.00 2.75
CA MET A 371 4.61 2.79 2.05
C MET A 371 3.27 2.05 1.92
N ILE A 372 3.31 0.77 1.51
CA ILE A 372 2.10 -0.05 1.35
C ILE A 372 1.42 -0.28 2.70
N MET A 373 2.21 -0.53 3.75
CA MET A 373 1.69 -0.74 5.09
C MET A 373 1.00 0.51 5.65
N ASP A 374 1.63 1.68 5.53
CA ASP A 374 1.10 2.94 6.04
C ASP A 374 -0.23 3.30 5.36
N GLU A 375 -0.30 3.13 4.03
CA GLU A 375 -1.54 3.34 3.28
C GLU A 375 -2.63 2.33 3.69
N PHE A 376 -2.27 1.06 3.84
CA PHE A 376 -3.18 0.00 4.28
C PHE A 376 -3.79 0.28 5.67
N TYR A 377 -2.98 0.77 6.62
CA TYR A 377 -3.48 1.18 7.93
C TYR A 377 -4.39 2.41 7.85
N SER A 378 -4.06 3.38 7.00
CA SER A 378 -4.89 4.58 6.80
C SER A 378 -6.29 4.24 6.27
N MET A 379 -6.43 3.19 5.45
CA MET A 379 -7.70 2.75 4.90
C MET A 379 -8.61 2.11 5.96
N LYS A 380 -8.03 1.38 6.93
CA LYS A 380 -8.81 0.74 8.00
C LYS A 380 -9.41 1.75 8.96
N ASN A 381 -8.71 2.84 9.27
CA ASN A 381 -9.22 3.89 10.15
C ASN A 381 -10.47 4.59 9.57
N ARG A 382 -10.64 4.61 8.23
CA ARG A 382 -11.84 5.15 7.56
C ARG A 382 -13.07 4.24 7.65
N ARG A 383 -12.92 2.98 8.09
CA ARG A 383 -14.01 2.00 8.19
C ARG A 383 -14.59 1.89 9.60
N GLN A 384 -13.98 2.53 10.59
CA GLN A 384 -14.45 2.56 11.98
C GLN A 384 -15.29 3.79 12.32
N THR A 385 -15.38 4.74 11.39
CA THR A 385 -16.36 5.84 11.36
C THR A 385 -17.49 5.49 10.43
#